data_AF-A0A358M8M6-F1
#
_entry.id   AF-A0A358M8M6-F1
#
_cell.length_a   1.000
_cell.length_b   1.000
_cell.length_c   1.000
_cell.angle_alpha   90.00
_cell.angle_beta   90.00
_cell.angle_gamma   90.00
#
_symmetry.space_group_name_H-M   'P 1'
#
loop_
_entity.id
_entity.type
_entity.pdbx_description
1 polymer ?
#
loop_
_entity_poly.entity_id
_entity_poly.type
_entity_poly.pdbx_seq_one_letter_code
_entity_poly.pdbx_strand_id
1 'polypeptide(L)'
;GEHIPDFWGILVVSRDPDTRLPRIEESRAAQPNPKCDVKRQLSLLWRNELANLLRKNHLPKYNGKSKSFICEKLASKLCAETLLRQLTDEIFERDYTVYN
;
A
#
# COMPACT_ATOMS: atom_id res chain seq x y z
N GLY A 1 4.25 22.26 -18.24
CA GLY A 1 4.56 20.96 -18.83
C GLY A 1 4.67 19.97 -17.70
N GLU A 2 3.85 18.93 -17.70
CA GLU A 2 3.82 17.93 -16.62
C GLU A 2 5.10 17.10 -16.68
N HIS A 3 5.99 17.31 -15.71
CA HIS A 3 7.19 16.50 -15.55
C HIS A 3 6.80 15.22 -14.85
N ILE A 4 7.03 14.07 -15.48
CA ILE A 4 6.87 12.76 -14.83
C ILE A 4 7.82 12.75 -13.62
N PRO A 5 7.35 12.53 -12.38
CA PRO A 5 8.23 12.59 -11.21
C PRO A 5 9.38 11.58 -11.31
N ASP A 6 10.56 11.94 -10.82
CA ASP A 6 11.77 11.12 -10.97
C ASP A 6 11.67 9.77 -10.26
N PHE A 7 10.86 9.70 -9.20
CA PHE A 7 10.66 8.48 -8.41
C PHE A 7 9.65 7.50 -9.02
N TRP A 8 8.99 7.85 -10.12
CA TRP A 8 8.03 6.95 -10.77
C TRP A 8 8.73 5.86 -11.56
N GLY A 9 8.30 4.62 -11.37
CA GLY A 9 8.67 3.53 -12.29
C GLY A 9 7.95 3.70 -13.62
N ILE A 10 8.61 3.30 -14.71
CA ILE A 10 8.05 3.34 -16.06
C ILE A 10 8.18 1.96 -16.66
N LEU A 11 7.03 1.34 -16.92
CA LEU A 11 6.92 0.11 -17.71
C LEU A 11 6.47 0.48 -19.12
N VAL A 12 7.18 -0.01 -20.13
CA VAL A 12 6.85 0.16 -21.53
C VAL A 12 6.28 -1.15 -22.04
N VAL A 13 5.07 -1.09 -22.58
CA VAL A 13 4.42 -2.24 -23.22
C VAL A 13 4.48 -2.04 -24.72
N SER A 14 5.10 -2.99 -25.42
CA SER A 14 5.24 -3.00 -26.87
C SER A 14 4.80 -4.36 -27.44
N ARG A 15 4.74 -4.47 -28.76
CA ARG A 15 4.57 -5.77 -29.43
C ARG A 15 5.94 -6.28 -29.82
N ASP A 16 6.19 -7.53 -29.49
CA ASP A 16 7.35 -8.24 -30.01
C ASP A 16 7.23 -8.39 -31.54
N PRO A 17 8.26 -7.99 -32.32
CA PRO A 17 8.15 -7.98 -33.78
C PRO A 17 8.04 -9.37 -34.39
N ASP A 18 8.62 -10.39 -33.74
CA ASP A 18 8.67 -11.75 -34.26
C ASP A 18 7.45 -12.57 -33.84
N THR A 19 7.12 -12.52 -32.55
CA THR A 19 6.05 -13.33 -31.94
C THR A 19 4.69 -12.62 -31.91
N ARG A 20 4.67 -11.30 -32.12
CA ARG A 20 3.50 -10.40 -31.95
C ARG A 20 2.87 -10.40 -30.57
N LEU A 21 3.50 -11.06 -29.59
CA LEU A 21 3.05 -11.09 -28.20
C LEU A 21 3.38 -9.77 -27.48
N PRO A 22 2.67 -9.42 -26.41
CA PRO A 22 3.04 -8.29 -25.57
C PRO A 22 4.44 -8.50 -24.96
N ARG A 23 5.28 -7.50 -25.11
CA ARG A 23 6.60 -7.38 -24.47
C ARG A 23 6.53 -6.25 -23.46
N ILE A 24 6.89 -6.54 -22.21
CA ILE A 24 6.90 -5.57 -21.11
C ILE A 24 8.35 -5.34 -20.71
N GLU A 25 8.80 -4.10 -20.75
CA GLU A 25 10.17 -3.70 -20.40
C GLU A 25 10.13 -2.60 -19.34
N GLU A 26 11.01 -2.68 -18.34
CA GLU A 26 11.19 -1.63 -17.36
C GLU A 26 12.13 -0.56 -17.93
N SER A 27 11.57 0.59 -18.33
CA SER A 27 12.37 1.73 -18.80
C SER A 27 12.97 2.53 -17.66
N ARG A 28 12.34 2.53 -16.48
CA ARG A 28 12.87 3.15 -15.26
C ARG A 28 12.33 2.42 -14.04
N ALA A 29 13.21 2.01 -13.13
CA ALA A 29 12.81 1.39 -11.87
C ALA A 29 12.06 2.36 -10.97
N ALA A 30 10.98 1.88 -10.33
CA ALA A 30 10.28 2.67 -9.32
C ALA A 30 11.17 2.94 -8.11
N GLN A 31 11.04 4.14 -7.54
CA GLN A 31 11.76 4.54 -6.32
C GLN A 31 10.78 4.95 -5.22
N PRO A 32 11.22 5.02 -3.95
CA PRO A 32 10.38 5.49 -2.86
C PRO A 32 9.82 6.89 -3.15
N ASN A 33 8.51 7.06 -2.99
CA ASN A 33 7.87 8.37 -3.12
C ASN A 33 8.22 9.24 -1.89
N PRO A 34 8.97 10.36 -2.05
CA PRO A 34 9.38 11.22 -0.94
C PRO A 34 8.20 11.94 -0.27
N LYS A 35 7.03 11.94 -0.91
CA LYS A 35 5.79 12.54 -0.39
C LYS A 35 4.86 11.50 0.25
N CYS A 36 5.31 10.26 0.42
CA CYS A 36 4.50 9.21 1.00
C CYS A 36 4.21 9.49 2.49
N ASP A 37 2.94 9.46 2.86
CA ASP A 37 2.48 9.53 4.24
C ASP A 37 1.82 8.19 4.60
N VAL A 38 2.54 7.36 5.36
CA VAL A 38 2.09 6.03 5.78
C VAL A 38 0.80 6.10 6.62
N LYS A 39 0.60 7.16 7.42
CA LYS A 39 -0.64 7.34 8.20
C LYS A 39 -1.84 7.54 7.27
N ARG A 40 -1.67 8.31 6.19
CA ARG A 40 -2.71 8.45 5.16
C ARG A 40 -2.96 7.14 4.42
N GLN A 41 -1.93 6.36 4.13
CA GLN A 41 -2.12 5.05 3.52
C GLN A 41 -2.89 4.09 4.44
N LEU A 42 -2.53 4.01 5.73
CA LEU A 42 -3.28 3.20 6.72
C LEU A 42 -4.75 3.60 6.80
N SER A 43 -5.09 4.85 6.50
CA SER A 43 -6.48 5.30 6.47
C SER A 43 -7.30 4.68 5.32
N LEU A 44 -6.68 4.00 4.36
CA LEU A 44 -7.36 3.21 3.32
C LEU A 44 -7.92 1.89 3.86
N LEU A 45 -7.34 1.36 4.94
CA LEU A 45 -7.78 0.11 5.55
C LEU A 45 -9.13 0.26 6.25
N TRP A 46 -9.97 -0.76 6.20
CA TRP A 46 -11.18 -0.85 7.00
C TRP A 46 -10.85 -1.10 8.48
N ARG A 47 -11.84 -0.95 9.37
CA ARG A 47 -11.59 -1.07 10.82
C ARG A 47 -11.19 -2.48 11.24
N ASN A 48 -11.77 -3.50 10.62
CA ASN A 48 -11.41 -4.91 10.83
C ASN A 48 -9.96 -5.18 10.38
N GLU A 49 -9.55 -4.66 9.22
CA GLU A 49 -8.18 -4.81 8.72
C GLU A 49 -7.15 -4.10 9.61
N LEU A 50 -7.47 -2.89 10.10
CA LEU A 50 -6.62 -2.24 11.11
C LEU A 50 -6.54 -3.06 12.40
N ALA A 51 -7.61 -3.73 12.80
CA ALA A 51 -7.60 -4.64 13.95
C ALA A 51 -6.75 -5.89 13.69
N ASN A 52 -6.72 -6.40 12.45
CA ASN A 52 -5.83 -7.48 12.03
C ASN A 52 -4.36 -7.06 12.15
N LEU A 53 -4.01 -5.85 11.68
CA LEU A 53 -2.67 -5.29 11.85
C LEU A 53 -2.28 -5.19 13.34
N LEU A 54 -3.17 -4.65 14.19
CA LEU A 54 -2.90 -4.60 15.64
C LEU A 54 -2.62 -5.99 16.21
N ARG A 55 -3.44 -6.99 15.86
CA ARG A 55 -3.27 -8.39 16.29
C ARG A 55 -1.95 -8.99 15.79
N LYS A 56 -1.63 -8.83 14.49
CA LYS A 56 -0.43 -9.37 13.83
C LYS A 56 0.86 -8.84 14.47
N ASN A 57 0.82 -7.63 15.03
CA ASN A 57 1.97 -7.00 15.69
C ASN A 57 1.87 -7.00 17.22
N HIS A 58 0.99 -7.81 17.81
CA HIS A 58 0.83 -7.93 19.27
C HIS A 58 0.53 -6.60 19.98
N LEU A 59 -0.18 -5.69 19.30
CA LEU A 59 -0.61 -4.40 19.86
C LEU A 59 -2.00 -4.49 20.50
N PRO A 60 -2.31 -3.65 21.50
CA PRO A 60 -3.66 -3.58 22.06
C PRO A 60 -4.71 -3.27 20.99
N LYS A 61 -5.91 -3.82 21.13
CA LYS A 61 -7.03 -3.59 20.19
C LYS A 61 -7.54 -2.14 20.19
N TYR A 62 -7.22 -1.36 21.23
CA TYR A 62 -7.69 0.02 21.42
C TYR A 62 -9.22 0.17 21.26
N ASN A 63 -9.97 -0.63 22.02
CA ASN A 63 -11.43 -0.65 22.00
C ASN A 63 -12.03 0.76 22.18
N GLY A 64 -13.04 1.10 21.38
CA GLY A 64 -13.72 2.41 21.42
C GLY A 64 -12.91 3.58 20.85
N LYS A 65 -11.67 3.37 20.37
CA LYS A 65 -10.87 4.46 19.77
C LYS A 65 -11.23 4.71 18.31
N SER A 66 -10.92 5.90 17.81
CA SER A 66 -11.19 6.27 16.42
C SER A 66 -10.23 5.57 15.45
N LYS A 67 -10.61 5.50 14.17
CA LYS A 67 -9.75 4.96 13.09
C LYS A 67 -8.42 5.73 13.00
N SER A 68 -8.49 7.06 13.06
CA SER A 68 -7.32 7.95 13.03
C SER A 68 -6.35 7.66 14.19
N PHE A 69 -6.89 7.45 15.40
CA PHE A 69 -6.08 7.08 16.56
C PHE A 69 -5.36 5.73 16.34
N ILE A 70 -6.04 4.73 15.80
CA ILE A 70 -5.44 3.42 15.51
C ILE A 70 -4.32 3.56 14.47
N CYS A 71 -4.55 4.31 13.38
CA CYS A 71 -3.52 4.57 12.36
C CYS A 71 -2.28 5.22 12.96
N GLU A 72 -2.45 6.18 13.87
CA GLU A 72 -1.35 6.83 14.57
C GLU A 72 -0.58 5.89 15.51
N LYS A 73 -1.29 5.01 16.22
CA LYS A 73 -0.64 3.99 17.06
C LYS A 73 0.14 2.98 16.24
N LEU A 74 -0.36 2.56 15.08
CA LEU A 74 0.39 1.69 14.18
C LEU A 74 1.63 2.40 13.63
N ALA A 75 1.47 3.61 13.10
CA ALA A 75 2.58 4.42 12.55
C ALA A 75 3.67 4.77 13.58
N SER A 76 3.32 4.90 14.86
CA SER A 76 4.28 5.19 15.93
C SER A 76 4.96 3.95 16.52
N LYS A 77 4.47 2.74 16.23
CA LYS A 77 4.97 1.49 16.83
C LYS A 77 5.71 0.60 15.85
N LEU A 78 5.53 0.79 14.56
CA LEU A 78 6.07 -0.06 13.51
C LEU A 78 6.84 0.79 12.49
N CYS A 79 7.89 0.22 11.91
CA CYS A 79 8.61 0.91 10.84
C CYS A 79 7.77 0.94 9.55
N ALA A 80 8.08 1.89 8.66
CA ALA A 80 7.32 2.09 7.43
C ALA A 80 7.28 0.83 6.55
N GLU A 81 8.41 0.12 6.41
CA GLU A 81 8.46 -1.09 5.58
C GLU A 81 7.48 -2.17 6.05
N THR A 82 7.44 -2.46 7.35
CA THR A 82 6.50 -3.44 7.92
C THR A 82 5.05 -3.01 7.71
N LEU A 83 4.75 -1.72 7.95
CA LEU A 83 3.40 -1.18 7.77
C LEU A 83 2.93 -1.27 6.33
N LEU A 84 3.78 -0.86 5.38
CA LEU A 84 3.46 -0.88 3.96
C LEU A 84 3.18 -2.30 3.48
N ARG A 85 4.04 -3.26 3.84
CA ARG A 85 3.86 -4.66 3.48
C ARG A 85 2.53 -5.20 4.00
N GLN A 86 2.25 -5.05 5.30
CA GLN A 86 1.03 -5.57 5.90
C GLN A 86 -0.24 -4.85 5.40
N LEU A 87 -0.15 -3.54 5.14
CA LEU A 87 -1.23 -2.80 4.51
C LEU A 87 -1.54 -3.34 3.12
N THR A 88 -0.52 -3.58 2.31
CA THR A 88 -0.68 -4.12 0.97
C THR A 88 -1.28 -5.53 1.03
N ASP A 89 -0.87 -6.37 1.97
CA ASP A 89 -1.46 -7.70 2.20
C ASP A 89 -2.98 -7.58 2.45
N GLU A 90 -3.42 -6.72 3.37
CA GLU A 90 -4.86 -6.58 3.67
C GLU A 90 -5.65 -6.02 2.47
N ILE A 91 -5.09 -5.08 1.70
CA ILE A 91 -5.76 -4.55 0.50
C ILE A 91 -5.86 -5.61 -0.60
N PHE A 92 -4.81 -6.40 -0.78
CA PHE A 92 -4.75 -7.43 -1.82
C PHE A 92 -5.77 -8.55 -1.55
N GLU A 93 -5.90 -8.96 -0.29
CA GLU A 93 -6.84 -10.00 0.16
C GLU A 93 -8.25 -9.46 0.48
N ARG A 94 -8.50 -8.17 0.23
CA ARG A 94 -9.75 -7.52 0.59
C ARG A 94 -10.93 -8.10 -0.18
N ASP A 95 -11.86 -8.71 0.56
CA ASP A 95 -13.16 -9.11 0.02
C ASP A 95 -14.14 -7.92 0.02
N TYR A 96 -14.48 -7.44 -1.17
CA TYR A 96 -15.41 -6.32 -1.36
C TYR A 96 -16.89 -6.69 -1.16
N THR A 97 -17.22 -7.97 -1.06
CA THR A 97 -18.61 -8.43 -0.91
C THR A 97 -19.14 -8.32 0.52
N VAL A 98 -18.27 -8.14 1.51
CA VAL A 98 -18.60 -8.10 2.94
C VAL A 98 -19.52 -6.92 3.33
N TYR A 99 -19.61 -5.90 2.48
CA TYR A 99 -20.40 -4.68 2.73
C TYR A 99 -21.49 -4.42 1.68
N ASN A 100 -21.80 -5.42 0.83
CA ASN A 100 -22.92 -5.38 -0.11
C ASN A 100 -24.22 -5.90 0.49
#